data_AF-A0A8I1SG40-F1
#
_entry.id   AF-A0A8I1SG40-F1
#
_cell.length_a   1.000
_cell.length_b   1.000
_cell.length_c   1.000
_cell.angle_alpha   90.00
_cell.angle_beta   90.00
_cell.angle_gamma   90.00
#
_symmetry.space_group_name_H-M   'P 1'
#
loop_
_entity.id
_entity.type
_entity.pdbx_description
1 polymer ?
#
loop_
_entity_poly.entity_id
_entity_poly.type
_entity_poly.pdbx_seq_one_letter_code
_entity_poly.pdbx_strand_id
1 'polypeptide(L)'
;MSVRTVGSIVALAAAVVLIASCGVAPQQWQPIDAATASSTSSGATSAAVQETSPADARAGDLSSGSDAGTSSYSVSPSTPDSASGSPNMTLFSSLAPTATDTPRANPPAASSVVPATEIARVLGTLAVKGRAPKTGYTRAQFGPAWSDDVTVDGGHNGCDTRNDILRRDLTGLAIKADTGGCTVLTGTLHDAYTGKTIAFTRGQATSGAVQIDHVVALLDAWQKGAQQLSAAQRQNMANDPLNLQAVDGPTNEQKGAGDAATWLPPNKAYRCTYVSRQIEVKAKYHLWVTQAEKDAILRVLATCGAGVPSTAAVSSVSSKPPMTTFAAKPPTGTLNPPASTAKPPVSTVKPPMTTSAAKPPSTTAAPKPVGCHPLSSAGNCYKPGQLCAKRDHGVTGVAGSGKAIKCVDGNGTWRWVAA
;
A
#
# COMPACT_ATOMS: atom_id res chain seq x y z
N MET A 1 -31.26 -14.26 84.42
CA MET A 1 -32.67 -14.06 84.02
C MET A 1 -32.96 -12.56 84.02
N SER A 2 -33.58 -12.08 82.93
CA SER A 2 -34.13 -10.72 82.70
C SER A 2 -33.16 -9.53 82.73
N VAL A 3 -32.71 -8.95 81.60
CA VAL A 3 -33.45 -8.22 80.53
C VAL A 3 -34.22 -7.00 81.06
N ARG A 4 -33.66 -5.80 80.78
CA ARG A 4 -34.41 -4.57 80.47
C ARG A 4 -33.63 -3.77 79.44
N THR A 5 -33.99 -3.95 78.17
CA THR A 5 -33.56 -3.11 77.05
C THR A 5 -34.62 -2.04 76.83
N VAL A 6 -34.20 -0.78 76.77
CA VAL A 6 -35.03 0.40 76.52
C VAL A 6 -35.34 0.46 75.01
N GLY A 7 -36.62 0.40 74.66
CA GLY A 7 -37.10 0.62 73.29
C GLY A 7 -37.41 2.11 73.06
N SER A 8 -36.74 2.71 72.08
CA SER A 8 -37.11 4.01 71.53
C SER A 8 -37.86 3.81 70.22
N ILE A 9 -39.10 4.31 70.21
CA ILE A 9 -40.01 4.39 69.08
C ILE A 9 -39.51 5.50 68.15
N VAL A 10 -39.21 5.18 66.90
CA VAL A 10 -39.02 6.18 65.82
C VAL A 10 -40.21 6.05 64.88
N ALA A 11 -41.02 7.11 64.84
CA ALA A 11 -42.18 7.24 63.97
C ALA A 11 -41.74 7.42 62.51
N LEU A 12 -42.34 6.63 61.62
CA LEU A 12 -42.28 6.76 60.17
C LEU A 12 -43.08 8.00 59.73
N ALA A 13 -42.40 8.98 59.14
CA ALA A 13 -43.04 10.02 58.34
C ALA A 13 -42.91 9.65 56.86
N ALA A 14 -44.04 9.27 56.24
CA ALA A 14 -44.14 9.05 54.81
C ALA A 14 -44.25 10.39 54.08
N ALA A 15 -43.21 10.78 53.36
CA ALA A 15 -43.27 11.86 52.38
C ALA A 15 -43.54 11.25 50.99
N VAL A 16 -44.77 11.46 50.51
CA VAL A 16 -45.15 11.19 49.12
C VAL A 16 -44.61 12.32 48.26
N VAL A 17 -43.59 12.04 47.45
CA VAL A 17 -43.12 12.94 46.38
C VAL A 17 -43.45 12.27 45.05
N LEU A 18 -44.46 12.82 44.36
CA LEU A 18 -44.78 12.51 42.97
C LEU A 18 -43.73 13.20 42.07
N ILE A 19 -42.85 12.42 41.44
CA ILE A 19 -42.03 12.89 40.31
C ILE A 19 -42.50 12.14 39.06
N ALA A 20 -42.98 12.94 38.10
CA ALA A 20 -43.42 12.53 36.78
C ALA A 20 -42.31 11.80 36.02
N SER A 21 -42.60 10.61 35.53
CA SER A 21 -41.73 9.82 34.65
C SER A 21 -42.12 10.10 33.19
N CYS A 22 -41.24 10.76 32.42
CA CYS A 22 -41.30 10.69 30.97
C CYS A 22 -40.74 9.33 30.53
N GLY A 23 -41.65 8.39 30.23
CA GLY A 23 -41.30 7.13 29.59
C GLY A 23 -41.06 7.33 28.09
N VAL A 24 -39.86 7.06 27.62
CA VAL A 24 -39.57 6.84 26.20
C VAL A 24 -39.59 5.33 25.98
N ALA A 25 -40.57 4.85 25.21
CA ALA A 25 -40.72 3.45 24.83
C ALA A 25 -39.63 3.03 23.81
N PRO A 26 -39.17 1.76 23.82
CA PRO A 26 -38.30 1.23 22.78
C PRO A 26 -39.09 0.93 21.50
N GLN A 27 -38.59 1.46 20.38
CA GLN A 27 -39.09 1.18 19.02
C GLN A 27 -38.77 -0.28 18.63
N GLN A 28 -39.83 -1.07 18.45
CA GLN A 28 -39.79 -2.36 17.75
C GLN A 28 -39.63 -2.12 16.25
N TRP A 29 -38.62 -2.75 15.65
CA TRP A 29 -38.50 -2.87 14.19
C TRP A 29 -39.40 -4.00 13.71
N GLN A 30 -40.38 -3.67 12.86
CA GLN A 30 -41.15 -4.61 12.04
C GLN A 30 -40.49 -4.72 10.65
N PRO A 31 -40.49 -5.90 10.01
CA PRO A 31 -39.99 -6.09 8.65
C PRO A 31 -40.98 -5.52 7.62
N ILE A 32 -40.45 -4.89 6.56
CA ILE A 32 -41.26 -4.46 5.41
C ILE A 32 -41.30 -5.60 4.39
N ASP A 33 -42.51 -6.04 4.09
CA ASP A 33 -42.82 -7.05 3.08
C ASP A 33 -42.46 -6.59 1.66
N ALA A 34 -42.15 -7.59 0.85
CA ALA A 34 -41.95 -7.51 -0.58
C ALA A 34 -43.24 -7.06 -1.30
N ALA A 35 -43.15 -5.99 -2.09
CA ALA A 35 -44.17 -5.61 -3.05
C ALA A 35 -43.68 -5.88 -4.47
N THR A 36 -44.27 -6.93 -5.06
CA THR A 36 -44.38 -7.20 -6.48
C THR A 36 -45.08 -6.03 -7.18
N ALA A 37 -44.56 -5.55 -8.31
CA ALA A 37 -45.34 -4.76 -9.26
C ALA A 37 -44.84 -5.01 -10.69
N SER A 38 -45.79 -5.53 -11.48
CA SER A 38 -45.68 -5.93 -12.87
C SER A 38 -45.60 -4.75 -13.84
N SER A 39 -45.07 -5.09 -15.01
CA SER A 39 -45.12 -4.41 -16.31
C SER A 39 -46.32 -3.50 -16.60
N THR A 40 -46.05 -2.35 -17.21
CA THR A 40 -46.86 -1.80 -18.31
C THR A 40 -46.04 -0.88 -19.20
N SER A 41 -46.22 -1.07 -20.50
CA SER A 41 -45.54 -0.44 -21.62
C SER A 41 -46.31 0.76 -22.18
N SER A 42 -45.58 1.80 -22.60
CA SER A 42 -45.86 2.79 -23.67
C SER A 42 -44.69 3.80 -23.59
N GLY A 43 -43.92 4.21 -24.59
CA GLY A 43 -44.10 4.29 -26.05
C GLY A 43 -43.62 5.70 -26.47
N ALA A 44 -42.76 5.77 -27.51
CA ALA A 44 -42.25 6.96 -28.23
C ALA A 44 -40.98 7.66 -27.65
N THR A 45 -39.95 8.11 -28.40
CA THR A 45 -39.30 7.81 -29.71
C THR A 45 -38.09 8.77 -29.83
N SER A 46 -37.13 8.43 -30.71
CA SER A 46 -36.08 9.27 -31.33
C SER A 46 -34.78 9.47 -30.52
N ALA A 47 -33.57 9.34 -31.06
CA ALA A 47 -33.06 8.91 -32.37
C ALA A 47 -31.57 8.55 -32.17
N ALA A 48 -31.12 7.42 -32.71
CA ALA A 48 -29.71 7.03 -32.77
C ALA A 48 -29.21 7.17 -34.20
N VAL A 49 -28.05 7.82 -34.37
CA VAL A 49 -27.35 7.94 -35.65
C VAL A 49 -26.34 6.80 -35.73
N GLN A 50 -26.55 5.89 -36.68
CA GLN A 50 -25.56 4.92 -37.16
C GLN A 50 -24.75 5.57 -38.28
N GLU A 51 -23.42 5.44 -38.24
CA GLU A 51 -22.56 5.68 -39.40
C GLU A 51 -22.13 4.34 -40.00
N THR A 52 -22.42 4.21 -41.29
CA THR A 52 -22.17 3.07 -42.17
C THR A 52 -20.87 3.26 -42.94
N SER A 53 -20.07 2.20 -43.08
CA SER A 53 -19.04 2.07 -44.12
C SER A 53 -19.63 2.11 -45.53
N PRO A 54 -18.82 2.44 -46.54
CA PRO A 54 -18.96 1.84 -47.85
C PRO A 54 -17.69 1.10 -48.30
N ALA A 55 -17.91 -0.07 -48.90
CA ALA A 55 -16.99 -0.70 -49.82
C ALA A 55 -17.41 -0.29 -51.24
N ASP A 56 -16.44 -0.03 -52.11
CA ASP A 56 -16.63 -0.14 -53.55
C ASP A 56 -15.34 -0.63 -54.20
N ALA A 57 -15.52 -1.63 -55.06
CA ALA A 57 -14.50 -2.25 -55.88
C ALA A 57 -14.36 -1.51 -57.22
N ARG A 58 -13.16 -1.51 -57.81
CA ARG A 58 -12.99 -1.79 -59.25
C ARG A 58 -11.53 -2.06 -59.63
N ALA A 59 -11.41 -2.97 -60.59
CA ALA A 59 -10.23 -3.62 -61.12
C ALA A 59 -9.37 -2.73 -62.04
N GLY A 60 -8.11 -3.16 -62.22
CA GLY A 60 -7.18 -2.63 -63.21
C GLY A 60 -5.90 -3.45 -63.22
N ASP A 61 -5.90 -4.46 -64.09
CA ASP A 61 -4.80 -5.34 -64.50
C ASP A 61 -3.63 -4.54 -65.11
N LEU A 62 -2.37 -4.96 -64.88
CA LEU A 62 -1.27 -4.93 -65.85
C LEU A 62 -0.03 -5.67 -65.31
N SER A 63 0.35 -6.69 -66.08
CA SER A 63 1.50 -7.59 -65.98
C SER A 63 2.86 -6.95 -66.32
N SER A 64 3.94 -7.60 -65.84
CA SER A 64 5.36 -7.66 -66.28
C SER A 64 6.29 -7.33 -65.10
N GLY A 65 7.33 -8.07 -64.72
CA GLY A 65 8.01 -9.27 -65.22
C GLY A 65 9.35 -9.36 -64.48
N SER A 66 9.78 -10.58 -64.13
CA SER A 66 11.17 -11.04 -63.95
C SER A 66 12.13 -10.27 -63.01
N ASP A 67 12.58 -10.91 -61.92
CA ASP A 67 13.90 -11.57 -61.96
C ASP A 67 14.19 -12.43 -60.72
N ALA A 68 14.98 -13.47 -61.00
CA ALA A 68 15.32 -14.60 -60.16
C ALA A 68 16.35 -14.30 -59.07
N GLY A 69 16.33 -15.11 -58.02
CA GLY A 69 17.31 -15.05 -56.93
C GLY A 69 17.20 -16.25 -55.98
N THR A 70 17.47 -17.43 -56.52
CA THR A 70 17.60 -18.75 -55.89
C THR A 70 18.44 -18.76 -54.61
N SER A 71 18.03 -19.51 -53.58
CA SER A 71 18.90 -20.44 -52.81
C SER A 71 18.07 -21.30 -51.86
N SER A 72 17.83 -22.53 -52.30
CA SER A 72 17.26 -23.66 -51.57
C SER A 72 18.37 -24.57 -51.04
N TYR A 73 18.31 -24.98 -49.78
CA TYR A 73 18.94 -26.22 -49.33
C TYR A 73 17.92 -27.03 -48.52
N SER A 74 17.46 -28.11 -49.13
CA SER A 74 16.68 -29.19 -48.52
C SER A 74 17.62 -30.35 -48.20
N VAL A 75 17.52 -30.91 -46.99
CA VAL A 75 18.18 -32.17 -46.62
C VAL A 75 17.09 -33.18 -46.30
N SER A 76 17.09 -34.30 -47.02
CA SER A 76 16.25 -35.47 -46.76
C SER A 76 16.91 -36.38 -45.70
N PRO A 77 16.15 -37.06 -44.83
CA PRO A 77 16.67 -38.15 -44.01
C PRO A 77 16.38 -39.53 -44.63
N SER A 78 17.39 -40.40 -44.67
CA SER A 78 17.27 -41.83 -45.00
C SER A 78 17.00 -42.67 -43.75
N THR A 79 16.22 -43.73 -43.95
CA THR A 79 15.68 -44.71 -43.00
C THR A 79 16.72 -45.70 -42.41
N PRO A 80 16.37 -46.46 -41.34
CA PRO A 80 17.30 -47.31 -40.60
C PRO A 80 17.27 -48.78 -41.05
N ASP A 81 18.41 -49.46 -40.94
CA ASP A 81 18.51 -50.92 -41.03
C ASP A 81 18.65 -51.54 -39.63
N SER A 82 17.89 -52.61 -39.42
CA SER A 82 17.90 -53.47 -38.25
C SER A 82 18.90 -54.59 -38.42
N ALA A 83 19.68 -54.91 -37.39
CA ALA A 83 20.35 -56.20 -37.27
C ALA A 83 20.29 -56.72 -35.83
N SER A 84 19.66 -57.89 -35.73
CA SER A 84 19.51 -58.76 -34.57
C SER A 84 20.84 -59.42 -34.17
N GLY A 85 21.06 -59.62 -32.87
CA GLY A 85 22.20 -60.40 -32.37
C GLY A 85 22.36 -60.36 -30.85
N SER A 86 21.61 -61.19 -30.13
CA SER A 86 22.04 -61.82 -28.85
C SER A 86 22.55 -63.24 -29.19
N PRO A 87 23.43 -63.92 -28.40
CA PRO A 87 23.48 -63.88 -26.93
C PRO A 87 24.90 -63.94 -26.32
N ASN A 88 25.06 -63.63 -25.02
CA ASN A 88 25.63 -64.58 -24.06
C ASN A 88 25.58 -64.07 -22.61
N MET A 89 25.31 -64.99 -21.69
CA MET A 89 25.42 -64.81 -20.25
C MET A 89 26.90 -64.72 -19.81
N THR A 90 27.22 -63.70 -19.02
CA THR A 90 28.34 -63.75 -18.08
C THR A 90 27.98 -62.97 -16.81
N LEU A 91 27.90 -63.70 -15.71
CA LEU A 91 27.75 -63.18 -14.34
C LEU A 91 29.03 -62.44 -13.94
N PHE A 92 28.94 -61.13 -13.77
CA PHE A 92 29.91 -60.36 -12.99
C PHE A 92 29.17 -59.58 -11.91
N SER A 93 29.43 -59.93 -10.65
CA SER A 93 29.10 -59.13 -9.48
C SER A 93 29.74 -57.75 -9.62
N SER A 94 28.91 -56.71 -9.75
CA SER A 94 29.35 -55.32 -9.70
C SER A 94 28.75 -54.64 -8.48
N LEU A 95 29.62 -53.95 -7.74
CA LEU A 95 29.35 -53.28 -6.49
C LEU A 95 28.24 -52.23 -6.63
N ALA A 96 27.43 -52.09 -5.59
CA ALA A 96 26.40 -51.07 -5.46
C ALA A 96 26.98 -49.65 -5.66
N PRO A 97 26.30 -48.77 -6.43
CA PRO A 97 26.70 -47.38 -6.50
C PRO A 97 26.32 -46.68 -5.17
N THR A 98 27.32 -46.12 -4.51
CA THR A 98 27.17 -45.19 -3.38
C THR A 98 26.26 -44.05 -3.80
N ALA A 99 25.10 -43.94 -3.12
CA ALA A 99 24.18 -42.83 -3.26
C ALA A 99 24.92 -41.51 -3.01
N THR A 100 25.08 -40.71 -4.06
CA THR A 100 25.61 -39.36 -3.95
C THR A 100 24.47 -38.49 -3.44
N ASP A 101 24.61 -38.00 -2.21
CA ASP A 101 23.68 -37.13 -1.51
C ASP A 101 23.52 -35.83 -2.31
N THR A 102 22.45 -35.75 -3.09
CA THR A 102 22.09 -34.54 -3.84
C THR A 102 21.33 -33.66 -2.87
N PRO A 103 21.75 -32.40 -2.59
CA PRO A 103 21.01 -31.53 -1.71
C PRO A 103 19.61 -31.31 -2.29
N ARG A 104 18.61 -31.87 -1.61
CA ARG A 104 17.19 -31.76 -1.93
C ARG A 104 16.84 -30.28 -1.97
N ALA A 105 16.66 -29.73 -3.16
CA ALA A 105 16.00 -28.46 -3.34
C ALA A 105 14.66 -28.53 -2.60
N ASN A 106 14.46 -27.67 -1.61
CA ASN A 106 13.16 -27.55 -0.94
C ASN A 106 12.12 -27.26 -2.03
N PRO A 107 11.05 -28.08 -2.15
CA PRO A 107 9.95 -27.73 -3.04
C PRO A 107 9.40 -26.36 -2.61
N PRO A 108 8.95 -25.52 -3.56
CA PRO A 108 8.32 -24.25 -3.23
C PRO A 108 7.19 -24.51 -2.23
N ALA A 109 7.19 -23.79 -1.11
CA ALA A 109 6.16 -23.90 -0.09
C ALA A 109 4.79 -23.84 -0.77
N ALA A 110 4.00 -24.90 -0.63
CA ALA A 110 2.64 -24.93 -1.15
C ALA A 110 1.92 -23.68 -0.64
N SER A 111 1.37 -22.87 -1.55
CA SER A 111 0.56 -21.71 -1.17
C SER A 111 -0.68 -22.21 -0.45
N SER A 112 -0.67 -22.16 0.87
CA SER A 112 -1.81 -22.53 1.69
C SER A 112 -2.95 -21.56 1.41
N VAL A 113 -4.01 -22.06 0.80
CA VAL A 113 -5.27 -21.33 0.63
C VAL A 113 -6.01 -21.40 1.96
N VAL A 114 -6.30 -20.25 2.56
CA VAL A 114 -7.07 -20.15 3.81
C VAL A 114 -8.51 -19.81 3.49
N PRO A 115 -9.50 -20.45 4.15
CA PRO A 115 -10.90 -20.06 3.99
C PRO A 115 -11.12 -18.57 4.30
N ALA A 116 -11.89 -17.89 3.46
CA ALA A 116 -12.22 -16.47 3.68
C ALA A 116 -12.91 -16.23 5.03
N THR A 117 -13.60 -17.24 5.57
CA THR A 117 -14.22 -17.25 6.90
C THR A 117 -13.21 -17.13 8.03
N GLU A 118 -12.03 -17.75 7.90
CA GLU A 118 -10.96 -17.68 8.89
C GLU A 118 -10.31 -16.28 8.89
N ILE A 119 -10.11 -15.71 7.71
CA ILE A 119 -9.64 -14.31 7.58
C ILE A 119 -10.68 -13.33 8.15
N ALA A 120 -11.97 -13.56 7.92
CA ALA A 120 -13.04 -12.78 8.52
C ALA A 120 -13.07 -12.90 10.05
N ARG A 121 -12.73 -14.07 10.61
CA ARG A 121 -12.57 -14.27 12.06
C ARG A 121 -11.45 -13.40 12.62
N VAL A 122 -10.31 -13.33 11.94
CA VAL A 122 -9.20 -12.44 12.33
C VAL A 122 -9.61 -10.96 12.23
N LEU A 123 -10.31 -10.54 11.16
CA LEU A 123 -10.88 -9.18 11.08
C LEU A 123 -11.84 -8.89 12.24
N GLY A 124 -12.55 -9.90 12.74
CA GLY A 124 -13.42 -9.82 13.91
C GLY A 124 -12.68 -9.45 15.20
N THR A 125 -11.40 -9.78 15.33
CA THR A 125 -10.59 -9.48 16.53
C THR A 125 -9.98 -8.08 16.51
N LEU A 126 -9.88 -7.45 15.34
CA LEU A 126 -9.36 -6.09 15.21
C LEU A 126 -10.32 -5.09 15.85
N ALA A 127 -9.79 -4.21 16.68
CA ALA A 127 -10.56 -3.10 17.22
C ALA A 127 -11.12 -2.23 16.10
N VAL A 128 -12.31 -1.66 16.32
CA VAL A 128 -12.94 -0.71 15.40
C VAL A 128 -12.98 0.66 16.06
N LYS A 129 -12.27 1.64 15.47
CA LYS A 129 -12.18 3.02 16.00
C LYS A 129 -12.07 4.02 14.85
N GLY A 130 -12.31 5.30 15.13
CA GLY A 130 -12.03 6.39 14.20
C GLY A 130 -10.54 6.54 13.88
N ARG A 131 -10.22 7.38 12.89
CA ARG A 131 -8.82 7.74 12.59
C ARG A 131 -8.27 8.66 13.68
N ALA A 132 -7.08 8.34 14.20
CA ALA A 132 -6.33 9.26 15.04
C ALA A 132 -5.77 10.44 14.19
N PRO A 133 -5.40 11.56 14.83
CA PRO A 133 -4.74 12.68 14.14
C PRO A 133 -3.43 12.26 13.45
N LYS A 134 -3.05 13.01 12.42
CA LYS A 134 -1.76 12.87 11.72
C LYS A 134 -0.61 13.58 12.46
N THR A 135 -0.90 14.25 13.58
CA THR A 135 0.08 15.01 14.35
C THR A 135 1.31 14.15 14.68
N GLY A 136 2.50 14.72 14.53
CA GLY A 136 3.76 14.04 14.79
C GLY A 136 4.19 13.01 13.74
N TYR A 137 3.38 12.74 12.71
CA TYR A 137 3.76 11.81 11.66
C TYR A 137 4.90 12.39 10.82
N THR A 138 6.00 11.64 10.76
CA THR A 138 6.98 11.70 9.68
C THR A 138 7.36 10.27 9.30
N ARG A 139 7.79 10.05 8.05
CA ARG A 139 8.20 8.70 7.62
C ARG A 139 9.41 8.19 8.41
N ALA A 140 10.25 9.10 8.91
CA ALA A 140 11.38 8.80 9.78
C ALA A 140 10.98 8.20 11.14
N GLN A 141 9.71 8.35 11.57
CA GLN A 141 9.22 7.65 12.76
C GLN A 141 9.24 6.12 12.61
N PHE A 142 9.33 5.61 11.37
CA PHE A 142 9.44 4.20 11.04
C PHE A 142 10.89 3.76 10.79
N GLY A 143 11.87 4.56 11.22
CA GLY A 143 13.29 4.25 11.04
C GLY A 143 13.81 4.53 9.63
N PRO A 144 15.06 4.14 9.34
CA PRO A 144 15.64 4.25 8.02
C PRO A 144 14.81 3.48 6.98
N ALA A 145 14.67 4.06 5.79
CA ALA A 145 13.97 3.39 4.70
C ALA A 145 14.79 2.17 4.22
N TRP A 146 14.14 1.02 4.10
CA TRP A 146 14.73 -0.22 3.59
C TRP A 146 15.88 -0.74 4.47
N SER A 147 15.68 -0.68 5.78
CA SER A 147 16.69 -1.09 6.76
C SER A 147 16.83 -2.60 6.84
N ASP A 148 18.06 -3.11 6.69
CA ASP A 148 18.41 -4.50 7.01
C ASP A 148 18.49 -4.74 8.53
N ASP A 149 18.65 -3.68 9.33
CA ASP A 149 18.67 -3.76 10.80
C ASP A 149 17.25 -3.92 11.36
N VAL A 150 16.64 -5.09 11.13
CA VAL A 150 15.27 -5.44 11.57
C VAL A 150 15.18 -6.91 11.95
N THR A 151 14.21 -7.25 12.82
CA THR A 151 14.04 -8.63 13.31
C THR A 151 12.91 -9.38 12.61
N VAL A 152 12.40 -8.86 11.50
CA VAL A 152 11.39 -9.50 10.64
C VAL A 152 12.08 -10.28 9.52
N ASP A 153 11.33 -11.11 8.81
CA ASP A 153 11.85 -11.91 7.69
C ASP A 153 12.64 -11.03 6.70
N GLY A 154 13.83 -11.48 6.32
CA GLY A 154 14.73 -10.74 5.44
C GLY A 154 15.66 -9.77 6.16
N GLY A 155 15.53 -9.54 7.47
CA GLY A 155 16.48 -8.72 8.22
C GLY A 155 17.80 -9.43 8.54
N HIS A 156 18.84 -8.63 8.74
CA HIS A 156 20.23 -9.02 9.01
C HIS A 156 20.80 -10.01 7.99
N ASN A 157 20.38 -9.92 6.73
CA ASN A 157 20.83 -10.81 5.67
C ASN A 157 21.93 -10.19 4.79
N GLY A 158 22.30 -8.93 5.05
CA GLY A 158 23.30 -8.18 4.30
C GLY A 158 22.75 -7.40 3.10
N CYS A 159 21.46 -7.49 2.82
CA CYS A 159 20.76 -6.79 1.75
C CYS A 159 19.78 -5.76 2.32
N ASP A 160 19.64 -4.60 1.65
CA ASP A 160 18.54 -3.70 2.01
C ASP A 160 17.18 -4.33 1.67
N THR A 161 16.17 -4.02 2.48
CA THR A 161 14.83 -4.61 2.33
C THR A 161 14.24 -4.37 0.94
N ARG A 162 14.55 -3.24 0.29
CA ARG A 162 14.02 -2.98 -1.07
C ARG A 162 14.53 -4.04 -2.03
N ASN A 163 15.81 -4.38 -1.96
CA ASN A 163 16.40 -5.41 -2.80
C ASN A 163 15.86 -6.81 -2.46
N ASP A 164 15.56 -7.11 -1.20
CA ASP A 164 14.88 -8.36 -0.83
C ASP A 164 13.51 -8.47 -1.50
N ILE A 165 12.71 -7.40 -1.46
CA ILE A 165 11.38 -7.40 -2.09
C ILE A 165 11.48 -7.48 -3.61
N LEU A 166 12.44 -6.78 -4.23
CA LEU A 166 12.66 -6.90 -5.68
C LEU A 166 13.08 -8.32 -6.07
N ARG A 167 13.96 -8.98 -5.30
CA ARG A 167 14.36 -10.37 -5.55
C ARG A 167 13.20 -11.34 -5.39
N ARG A 168 12.31 -11.08 -4.44
CA ARG A 168 11.12 -11.91 -4.18
C ARG A 168 10.06 -11.76 -5.29
N ASP A 169 9.81 -10.53 -5.73
CA ASP A 169 8.64 -10.20 -6.56
C ASP A 169 8.93 -10.12 -8.06
N LEU A 170 10.20 -9.97 -8.47
CA LEU A 170 10.58 -9.94 -9.87
C LEU A 170 11.08 -11.30 -10.36
N THR A 171 10.84 -11.57 -11.65
CA THR A 171 11.38 -12.74 -12.36
C THR A 171 12.46 -12.31 -13.35
N GLY A 172 13.27 -13.25 -13.87
CA GLY A 172 14.29 -12.94 -14.88
C GLY A 172 15.33 -11.93 -14.40
N LEU A 173 15.82 -12.10 -13.18
CA LEU A 173 16.68 -11.15 -12.48
C LEU A 173 18.08 -11.05 -13.12
N ALA A 174 18.61 -9.83 -13.22
CA ALA A 174 20.05 -9.59 -13.28
C ALA A 174 20.50 -8.94 -11.98
N ILE A 175 21.52 -9.50 -11.34
CA ILE A 175 22.05 -9.05 -10.07
C ILE A 175 23.45 -8.46 -10.29
N LYS A 176 23.74 -7.33 -9.63
CA LYS A 176 25.05 -6.69 -9.71
C LYS A 176 26.11 -7.62 -9.09
N ALA A 177 27.16 -7.89 -9.86
CA ALA A 177 28.36 -8.57 -9.36
C ALA A 177 28.92 -7.86 -8.12
N ASP A 178 29.61 -8.63 -7.27
CA ASP A 178 30.30 -8.14 -6.07
C ASP A 178 29.41 -7.46 -5.02
N THR A 179 28.09 -7.70 -5.06
CA THR A 179 27.14 -7.22 -4.05
C THR A 179 26.61 -8.30 -3.13
N GLY A 180 27.25 -9.48 -3.10
CA GLY A 180 26.79 -10.62 -2.31
C GLY A 180 25.41 -11.15 -2.75
N GLY A 181 24.97 -10.82 -3.97
CA GLY A 181 23.64 -11.14 -4.46
C GLY A 181 22.58 -10.08 -4.18
N CYS A 182 22.88 -8.98 -3.48
CA CYS A 182 21.82 -8.08 -3.03
C CYS A 182 21.27 -7.18 -4.14
N THR A 183 22.12 -6.53 -4.92
CA THR A 183 21.66 -5.42 -5.77
C THR A 183 20.98 -5.93 -7.04
N VAL A 184 19.65 -5.83 -7.12
CA VAL A 184 18.88 -6.10 -8.34
C VAL A 184 19.10 -4.99 -9.36
N LEU A 185 19.60 -5.33 -10.55
CA LEU A 185 19.79 -4.43 -11.68
C LEU A 185 18.60 -4.46 -12.64
N THR A 186 18.07 -5.64 -12.95
CA THR A 186 16.91 -5.78 -13.82
C THR A 186 16.01 -6.92 -13.36
N GLY A 187 14.77 -6.93 -13.85
CA GLY A 187 13.83 -8.03 -13.69
C GLY A 187 12.51 -7.71 -14.37
N THR A 188 11.56 -8.63 -14.29
CA THR A 188 10.21 -8.46 -14.81
C THR A 188 9.21 -8.55 -13.66
N LEU A 189 8.43 -7.48 -13.47
CA LEU A 189 7.34 -7.45 -12.51
C LEU A 189 6.05 -7.92 -13.18
N HIS A 190 5.41 -8.93 -12.62
CA HIS A 190 4.00 -9.22 -12.89
C HIS A 190 3.18 -8.49 -11.81
N ASP A 191 2.78 -7.25 -12.10
CA ASP A 191 2.23 -6.34 -11.11
C ASP A 191 0.88 -6.81 -10.59
N ALA A 192 0.82 -7.10 -9.29
CA ALA A 192 -0.39 -7.59 -8.65
C ALA A 192 -1.53 -6.56 -8.67
N TYR A 193 -1.21 -5.26 -8.61
CA TYR A 193 -2.23 -4.20 -8.48
C TYR A 193 -2.97 -3.92 -9.78
N THR A 194 -2.27 -3.94 -10.92
CA THR A 194 -2.84 -3.62 -12.23
C THR A 194 -3.02 -4.83 -13.13
N GLY A 195 -2.34 -5.95 -12.84
CA GLY A 195 -2.27 -7.12 -13.72
C GLY A 195 -1.32 -6.95 -14.91
N LYS A 196 -0.59 -5.82 -15.00
CA LYS A 196 0.35 -5.53 -16.09
C LYS A 196 1.69 -6.24 -15.86
N THR A 197 2.43 -6.45 -16.94
CA THR A 197 3.84 -6.82 -16.88
C THR A 197 4.71 -5.57 -17.11
N ILE A 198 5.69 -5.36 -16.23
CA ILE A 198 6.56 -4.18 -16.23
C ILE A 198 8.02 -4.64 -16.21
N ALA A 199 8.81 -4.22 -17.20
CA ALA A 199 10.24 -4.42 -17.18
C ALA A 199 10.89 -3.43 -16.19
N PHE A 200 11.55 -3.97 -15.17
CA PHE A 200 12.35 -3.20 -14.23
C PHE A 200 13.79 -3.14 -14.72
N THR A 201 14.30 -1.91 -14.84
CA THR A 201 15.74 -1.63 -14.92
C THR A 201 16.07 -0.61 -13.84
N ARG A 202 17.11 -0.89 -13.05
CA ARG A 202 17.60 0.05 -12.05
C ARG A 202 18.14 1.28 -12.76
N GLY A 203 17.54 2.44 -12.51
CA GLY A 203 17.95 3.70 -13.11
C GLY A 203 16.82 4.72 -13.11
N GLN A 204 17.13 5.95 -13.51
CA GLN A 204 16.17 7.07 -13.46
C GLN A 204 14.90 6.81 -14.29
N ALA A 205 15.01 6.06 -15.39
CA ALA A 205 13.90 5.80 -16.31
C ALA A 205 12.80 4.92 -15.71
N THR A 206 13.16 3.86 -14.99
CA THR A 206 12.23 2.78 -14.59
C THR A 206 12.21 2.47 -13.10
N SER A 207 13.17 2.97 -12.30
CA SER A 207 13.10 2.83 -10.84
C SER A 207 11.87 3.51 -10.22
N GLY A 208 11.34 4.55 -10.86
CA GLY A 208 10.07 5.17 -10.47
C GLY A 208 8.83 4.39 -10.93
N ALA A 209 8.97 3.58 -11.99
CA ALA A 209 7.90 2.75 -12.53
C ALA A 209 7.62 1.51 -11.66
N VAL A 210 8.63 1.00 -10.95
CA VAL A 210 8.46 -0.07 -9.95
C VAL A 210 8.81 0.46 -8.56
N GLN A 211 7.78 0.60 -7.73
CA GLN A 211 7.90 1.03 -6.35
C GLN A 211 7.68 -0.15 -5.40
N ILE A 212 8.22 -0.05 -4.18
CA ILE A 212 7.85 -0.98 -3.11
C ILE A 212 6.77 -0.28 -2.29
N ASP A 213 5.55 -0.79 -2.35
CA ASP A 213 4.42 -0.30 -1.58
C ASP A 213 4.38 -0.92 -0.19
N HIS A 214 3.87 -0.14 0.76
CA HIS A 214 3.38 -0.61 2.04
C HIS A 214 1.90 -0.95 1.91
N VAL A 215 1.55 -2.23 1.85
CA VAL A 215 0.17 -2.73 1.66
C VAL A 215 -0.80 -2.04 2.64
N VAL A 216 -0.41 -1.94 3.92
CA VAL A 216 -0.94 -0.94 4.86
C VAL A 216 -0.01 0.28 4.87
N ALA A 217 -0.46 1.39 4.27
CA ALA A 217 0.35 2.59 4.14
C ALA A 217 0.80 3.13 5.51
N LEU A 218 2.04 3.61 5.62
CA LEU A 218 2.61 4.05 6.91
C LEU A 218 1.83 5.18 7.59
N LEU A 219 1.25 6.11 6.81
CA LEU A 219 0.37 7.15 7.35
C LEU A 219 -0.98 6.58 7.83
N ASP A 220 -1.53 5.60 7.13
CA ASP A 220 -2.75 4.91 7.58
C ASP A 220 -2.49 4.18 8.89
N ALA A 221 -1.37 3.45 8.97
CA ALA A 221 -0.91 2.77 10.17
C ALA A 221 -0.72 3.75 11.34
N TRP A 222 -0.10 4.91 11.11
CA TRP A 222 0.05 5.96 12.13
C TRP A 222 -1.29 6.39 12.71
N GLN A 223 -2.28 6.65 11.86
CA GLN A 223 -3.63 7.03 12.28
C GLN A 223 -4.41 5.88 12.91
N LYS A 224 -3.90 4.65 12.84
CA LYS A 224 -4.59 3.43 13.26
C LYS A 224 -3.82 2.57 14.27
N GLY A 225 -2.86 3.16 14.97
CA GLY A 225 -2.23 2.56 16.14
C GLY A 225 -0.70 2.53 16.13
N ALA A 226 -0.06 2.78 14.99
CA ALA A 226 1.40 2.76 14.93
C ALA A 226 2.07 3.85 15.79
N GLN A 227 1.33 4.89 16.18
CA GLN A 227 1.74 5.88 17.19
C GLN A 227 2.08 5.26 18.54
N GLN A 228 1.43 4.15 18.90
CA GLN A 228 1.59 3.47 20.18
C GLN A 228 2.65 2.37 20.15
N LEU A 229 3.15 2.03 18.96
CA LEU A 229 4.23 1.07 18.80
C LEU A 229 5.56 1.67 19.29
N SER A 230 6.47 0.82 19.72
CA SER A 230 7.87 1.24 19.91
C SER A 230 8.50 1.63 18.57
N ALA A 231 9.60 2.38 18.61
CA ALA A 231 10.35 2.73 17.40
C ALA A 231 10.81 1.47 16.63
N ALA A 232 11.30 0.45 17.35
CA ALA A 232 11.68 -0.83 16.76
C ALA A 232 10.49 -1.56 16.10
N GLN A 233 9.31 -1.56 16.74
CA GLN A 233 8.10 -2.15 16.14
C GLN A 233 7.66 -1.41 14.88
N ARG A 234 7.74 -0.08 14.84
CA ARG A 234 7.47 0.69 13.61
C ARG A 234 8.48 0.38 12.51
N GLN A 235 9.77 0.30 12.86
CA GLN A 235 10.82 -0.06 11.91
C GLN A 235 10.61 -1.47 11.34
N ASN A 236 10.28 -2.44 12.19
CA ASN A 236 9.90 -3.78 11.75
C ASN A 236 8.66 -3.73 10.83
N MET A 237 7.60 -3.00 11.17
CA MET A 237 6.40 -2.88 10.33
C MET A 237 6.70 -2.29 8.94
N ALA A 238 7.62 -1.33 8.87
CA ALA A 238 7.98 -0.68 7.61
C ALA A 238 8.90 -1.53 6.73
N ASN A 239 9.55 -2.56 7.29
CA ASN A 239 10.46 -3.44 6.55
C ASN A 239 9.98 -4.90 6.49
N ASP A 240 8.78 -5.21 7.02
CA ASP A 240 8.21 -6.56 7.01
C ASP A 240 7.73 -6.94 5.60
N PRO A 241 8.25 -8.04 5.00
CA PRO A 241 7.77 -8.54 3.71
C PRO A 241 6.27 -8.81 3.66
N LEU A 242 5.60 -9.07 4.79
CA LEU A 242 4.14 -9.19 4.88
C LEU A 242 3.44 -7.87 4.48
N ASN A 243 4.03 -6.73 4.83
CA ASN A 243 3.51 -5.41 4.53
C ASN A 243 4.12 -4.79 3.26
N LEU A 244 5.05 -5.46 2.59
CA LEU A 244 5.76 -4.91 1.42
C LEU A 244 5.47 -5.66 0.14
N GLN A 245 5.34 -4.93 -0.98
CA GLN A 245 5.19 -5.53 -2.31
C GLN A 245 5.72 -4.61 -3.42
N ALA A 246 6.43 -5.17 -4.41
CA ALA A 246 6.76 -4.45 -5.64
C ALA A 246 5.52 -4.26 -6.51
N VAL A 247 5.25 -3.03 -6.93
CA VAL A 247 4.04 -2.64 -7.67
C VAL A 247 4.32 -1.54 -8.71
N ASP A 248 3.37 -1.33 -9.62
CA ASP A 248 3.32 -0.18 -10.52
C ASP A 248 3.32 1.15 -9.75
N GLY A 249 4.32 2.00 -10.02
CA GLY A 249 4.56 3.26 -9.33
C GLY A 249 3.39 4.25 -9.40
N PRO A 250 2.87 4.61 -10.59
CA PRO A 250 1.71 5.49 -10.72
C PRO A 250 0.46 4.97 -9.99
N THR A 251 0.24 3.66 -9.98
CA THR A 251 -0.89 3.05 -9.25
C THR A 251 -0.70 3.17 -7.73
N ASN A 252 0.54 3.00 -7.24
CA ASN A 252 0.88 3.22 -5.84
C ASN A 252 0.73 4.70 -5.41
N GLU A 253 1.10 5.63 -6.28
CA GLU A 253 0.90 7.06 -6.05
C GLU A 253 -0.59 7.43 -5.95
N GLN A 254 -1.44 6.80 -6.77
CA GLN A 254 -2.90 6.95 -6.69
C GLN A 254 -3.46 6.37 -5.39
N LYS A 255 -2.94 5.23 -4.90
CA LYS A 255 -3.31 4.64 -3.61
C LYS A 255 -3.02 5.62 -2.45
N GLY A 256 -1.84 6.25 -2.47
CA GLY A 256 -1.41 7.18 -1.43
C GLY A 256 -1.49 6.57 -0.02
N ALA A 257 -2.22 7.21 0.88
CA ALA A 257 -2.48 6.73 2.24
C ALA A 257 -3.90 6.14 2.41
N GLY A 258 -4.55 5.76 1.32
CA GLY A 258 -5.89 5.16 1.35
C GLY A 258 -5.89 3.80 2.04
N ASP A 259 -6.95 3.53 2.80
CA ASP A 259 -7.27 2.20 3.31
C ASP A 259 -8.22 1.48 2.35
N ALA A 260 -8.64 0.25 2.71
CA ALA A 260 -9.55 -0.55 1.89
C ALA A 260 -10.91 0.12 1.59
N ALA A 261 -11.34 1.10 2.39
CA ALA A 261 -12.56 1.87 2.10
C ALA A 261 -12.33 2.96 1.05
N THR A 262 -11.11 3.50 0.99
CA THR A 262 -10.75 4.63 0.13
C THR A 262 -10.19 4.16 -1.22
N TRP A 263 -9.48 3.04 -1.22
CA TRP A 263 -8.81 2.53 -2.41
C TRP A 263 -8.69 0.99 -2.38
N LEU A 264 -8.95 0.37 -3.53
CA LEU A 264 -8.69 -1.05 -3.79
C LEU A 264 -7.94 -1.17 -5.12
N PRO A 265 -7.07 -2.19 -5.28
CA PRO A 265 -6.39 -2.42 -6.54
C PRO A 265 -7.35 -2.49 -7.73
N PRO A 266 -7.00 -1.90 -8.89
CA PRO A 266 -7.82 -2.01 -10.09
C PRO A 266 -7.95 -3.45 -10.58
N ASN A 267 -6.93 -4.28 -10.39
CA ASN A 267 -7.01 -5.72 -10.60
C ASN A 267 -7.93 -6.38 -9.56
N LYS A 268 -9.18 -6.66 -9.95
CA LYS A 268 -10.19 -7.25 -9.06
C LYS A 268 -9.80 -8.62 -8.53
N ALA A 269 -9.11 -9.44 -9.35
CA ALA A 269 -8.68 -10.78 -8.95
C ALA A 269 -7.71 -10.76 -7.76
N TYR A 270 -6.97 -9.66 -7.57
CA TYR A 270 -6.02 -9.51 -6.47
C TYR A 270 -6.64 -8.99 -5.15
N ARG A 271 -7.87 -8.46 -5.18
CA ARG A 271 -8.46 -7.76 -4.01
C ARG A 271 -8.59 -8.64 -2.78
N CYS A 272 -8.89 -9.92 -2.96
CA CYS A 272 -8.97 -10.89 -1.88
C CYS A 272 -7.63 -11.05 -1.14
N THR A 273 -6.55 -11.24 -1.89
CA THR A 273 -5.19 -11.28 -1.34
C THR A 273 -4.82 -9.96 -0.67
N TYR A 274 -5.16 -8.83 -1.29
CA TYR A 274 -4.87 -7.49 -0.76
C TYR A 274 -5.53 -7.26 0.61
N VAL A 275 -6.83 -7.56 0.76
CA VAL A 275 -7.51 -7.36 2.04
C VAL A 275 -7.09 -8.39 3.10
N SER A 276 -6.79 -9.64 2.71
CA SER A 276 -6.22 -10.64 3.63
C SER A 276 -4.90 -10.16 4.22
N ARG A 277 -3.98 -9.70 3.36
CA ARG A 277 -2.70 -9.13 3.80
C ARG A 277 -2.87 -7.93 4.72
N GLN A 278 -3.80 -7.01 4.41
CA GLN A 278 -4.07 -5.89 5.32
C GLN A 278 -4.57 -6.34 6.70
N ILE A 279 -5.42 -7.37 6.76
CA ILE A 279 -5.89 -7.94 8.04
C ILE A 279 -4.72 -8.55 8.80
N GLU A 280 -3.88 -9.35 8.14
CA GLU A 280 -2.71 -10.00 8.75
C GLU A 280 -1.70 -8.96 9.30
N VAL A 281 -1.39 -7.92 8.53
CA VAL A 281 -0.52 -6.82 8.98
C VAL A 281 -1.13 -6.12 10.19
N LYS A 282 -2.43 -5.76 10.12
CA LYS A 282 -3.09 -5.04 11.21
C LYS A 282 -3.19 -5.90 12.47
N ALA A 283 -3.41 -7.21 12.33
CA ALA A 283 -3.39 -8.15 13.44
C ALA A 283 -1.99 -8.25 14.07
N LYS A 284 -0.95 -8.46 13.24
CA LYS A 284 0.45 -8.60 13.70
C LYS A 284 0.96 -7.37 14.45
N TYR A 285 0.57 -6.18 14.02
CA TYR A 285 1.01 -4.90 14.59
C TYR A 285 -0.03 -4.22 15.49
N HIS A 286 -1.07 -4.96 15.91
CA HIS A 286 -2.13 -4.47 16.80
C HIS A 286 -2.76 -3.13 16.36
N LEU A 287 -2.94 -2.97 15.04
CA LEU A 287 -3.60 -1.81 14.45
C LEU A 287 -5.11 -2.02 14.42
N TRP A 288 -5.86 -0.93 14.51
CA TRP A 288 -7.32 -0.97 14.36
C TRP A 288 -7.77 -0.68 12.93
N VAL A 289 -9.04 -0.93 12.67
CA VAL A 289 -9.72 -0.53 11.44
C VAL A 289 -10.78 0.53 11.73
N THR A 290 -11.14 1.32 10.73
CA THR A 290 -12.39 2.11 10.82
C THR A 290 -13.60 1.25 10.49
N GLN A 291 -14.79 1.68 10.88
CA GLN A 291 -16.02 0.98 10.50
C GLN A 291 -16.14 0.87 8.97
N ALA A 292 -15.93 1.97 8.25
CA ALA A 292 -15.99 1.99 6.79
C ALA A 292 -14.98 1.03 6.15
N GLU A 293 -13.76 0.94 6.69
CA GLU A 293 -12.74 0.01 6.24
C GLU A 293 -13.14 -1.45 6.51
N LYS A 294 -13.65 -1.75 7.71
CA LYS A 294 -14.14 -3.09 8.04
C LYS A 294 -15.26 -3.52 7.10
N ASP A 295 -16.21 -2.64 6.81
CA ASP A 295 -17.31 -2.93 5.90
C ASP A 295 -16.81 -3.15 4.46
N ALA A 296 -15.84 -2.36 4.01
CA ALA A 296 -15.23 -2.52 2.70
C ALA A 296 -14.49 -3.85 2.57
N ILE A 297 -13.71 -4.23 3.59
CA ILE A 297 -13.03 -5.51 3.65
C ILE A 297 -14.04 -6.67 3.63
N LEU A 298 -15.11 -6.61 4.43
CA LEU A 298 -16.15 -7.64 4.45
C LEU A 298 -16.84 -7.80 3.09
N ARG A 299 -17.13 -6.71 2.38
CA ARG A 299 -17.67 -6.76 1.01
C ARG A 299 -16.72 -7.46 0.03
N VAL A 300 -15.41 -7.24 0.15
CA VAL A 300 -14.42 -7.95 -0.68
C VAL A 300 -14.39 -9.44 -0.30
N LEU A 301 -14.29 -9.76 1.00
CA LEU A 301 -14.23 -11.14 1.48
C LEU A 301 -15.46 -11.97 1.07
N ALA A 302 -16.65 -11.36 1.00
CA ALA A 302 -17.86 -12.02 0.51
C ALA A 302 -17.75 -12.49 -0.96
N THR A 303 -16.81 -11.94 -1.74
CA THR A 303 -16.57 -12.32 -3.15
C THR A 303 -15.39 -13.28 -3.35
N CYS A 304 -14.69 -13.66 -2.28
CA CYS A 304 -13.44 -14.42 -2.37
C CYS A 304 -13.59 -15.95 -2.53
N GLY A 305 -14.82 -16.46 -2.64
CA GLY A 305 -15.08 -17.89 -2.78
C GLY A 305 -14.53 -18.71 -1.60
N ALA A 306 -14.05 -19.93 -1.90
CA ALA A 306 -13.67 -20.91 -0.87
C ALA A 306 -12.36 -20.58 -0.14
N GLY A 307 -11.57 -19.61 -0.59
CA GLY A 307 -10.38 -19.20 0.14
C GLY A 307 -9.51 -18.17 -0.57
N VAL A 308 -8.58 -17.61 0.20
CA VAL A 308 -7.60 -16.61 -0.25
C VAL A 308 -6.19 -17.19 -0.11
N PRO A 309 -5.26 -16.86 -1.02
CA PRO A 309 -3.87 -17.20 -0.85
C PRO A 309 -3.35 -16.55 0.44
N SER A 310 -2.91 -17.36 1.38
CA SER A 310 -2.35 -16.83 2.61
C SER A 310 -0.85 -16.63 2.50
N THR A 311 -0.39 -15.51 3.02
CA THR A 311 0.98 -15.38 3.50
C THR A 311 1.12 -16.19 4.80
N ALA A 312 2.28 -16.77 5.08
CA ALA A 312 2.47 -17.84 6.08
C ALA A 312 2.05 -17.52 7.54
N ALA A 313 1.61 -16.30 7.84
CA ALA A 313 1.27 -15.81 9.18
C ALA A 313 -0.05 -16.35 9.77
N VAL A 314 -0.96 -16.88 8.95
CA VAL A 314 -2.24 -17.46 9.41
C VAL A 314 -2.08 -18.78 10.18
N SER A 315 -1.04 -19.56 9.85
CA SER A 315 -0.93 -20.94 10.34
C SER A 315 -0.63 -20.97 11.85
N SER A 316 -0.15 -19.86 12.42
CA SER A 316 0.19 -19.74 13.84
C SER A 316 -0.92 -19.11 14.70
N VAL A 317 -1.98 -18.52 14.12
CA VAL A 317 -3.08 -17.88 14.87
C VAL A 317 -4.12 -18.89 15.38
N SER A 318 -4.03 -20.16 14.96
CA SER A 318 -4.87 -21.24 15.50
C SER A 318 -4.46 -21.69 16.90
N SER A 319 -3.32 -21.24 17.42
CA SER A 319 -2.88 -21.52 18.79
C SER A 319 -3.25 -20.36 19.71
N LYS A 320 -4.41 -20.49 20.37
CA LYS A 320 -4.84 -19.81 21.61
C LYS A 320 -3.92 -18.69 22.12
N PRO A 321 -4.34 -17.41 22.19
CA PRO A 321 -3.52 -16.38 22.82
C PRO A 321 -3.35 -16.67 24.31
N PRO A 322 -2.14 -16.51 24.91
CA PRO A 322 -2.06 -16.29 26.33
C PRO A 322 -2.68 -14.91 26.59
N MET A 323 -3.80 -14.89 27.31
CA MET A 323 -4.21 -13.69 28.04
C MET A 323 -3.12 -13.40 29.07
N THR A 324 -2.12 -12.61 28.71
CA THR A 324 -1.28 -11.95 29.69
C THR A 324 -1.92 -10.59 29.96
N THR A 325 -2.73 -10.54 31.00
CA THR A 325 -3.20 -9.32 31.63
C THR A 325 -2.00 -8.48 32.03
N PHE A 326 -1.68 -7.42 31.27
CA PHE A 326 -0.86 -6.34 31.80
C PHE A 326 -1.74 -5.53 32.76
N ALA A 327 -1.70 -5.91 34.03
CA ALA A 327 -2.15 -5.05 35.11
C ALA A 327 -1.23 -3.81 35.14
N ALA A 328 -1.76 -2.67 34.68
CA ALA A 328 -1.12 -1.39 34.88
C ALA A 328 -1.14 -1.06 36.38
N LYS A 329 0.01 -1.21 37.04
CA LYS A 329 0.24 -0.63 38.37
C LYS A 329 0.44 0.89 38.20
N PRO A 330 -0.23 1.76 38.97
CA PRO A 330 0.04 3.18 38.94
C PRO A 330 1.40 3.46 39.61
N PRO A 331 2.29 4.29 39.02
CA PRO A 331 3.45 4.78 39.74
C PRO A 331 3.00 5.94 40.65
N THR A 332 2.82 5.64 41.93
CA THR A 332 2.91 6.64 43.00
C THR A 332 4.38 6.84 43.31
N GLY A 333 4.92 8.02 43.02
CA GLY A 333 6.33 8.35 43.24
C GLY A 333 6.56 9.84 43.14
N THR A 334 6.26 10.53 44.24
CA THR A 334 6.50 11.95 44.50
C THR A 334 8.00 12.26 44.48
N LEU A 335 8.46 13.21 43.67
CA LEU A 335 9.64 14.03 43.96
C LEU A 335 9.41 15.47 43.45
N ASN A 336 9.45 16.40 44.38
CA ASN A 336 9.35 17.86 44.17
C ASN A 336 10.65 18.44 43.56
N PRO A 337 10.59 19.66 42.98
CA PRO A 337 11.65 20.24 42.14
C PRO A 337 12.66 21.09 42.93
N PRO A 338 13.84 21.39 42.36
CA PRO A 338 14.60 22.56 42.76
C PRO A 338 14.62 23.66 41.69
N ALA A 339 14.14 24.83 42.14
CA ALA A 339 14.65 26.20 41.93
C ALA A 339 15.30 26.59 40.59
N SER A 340 14.59 27.47 39.88
CA SER A 340 15.09 28.40 38.87
C SER A 340 15.87 29.55 39.52
N THR A 341 17.10 29.79 39.09
CA THR A 341 17.84 31.03 39.38
C THR A 341 17.85 31.96 38.16
N ALA A 342 17.90 33.26 38.44
CA ALA A 342 17.53 34.36 37.57
C ALA A 342 18.63 34.88 36.61
N LYS A 343 18.15 35.60 35.58
CA LYS A 343 18.77 36.47 34.55
C LYS A 343 19.71 37.58 35.13
N PRO A 344 20.51 38.37 34.36
CA PRO A 344 20.00 39.48 33.49
C PRO A 344 20.93 39.81 32.24
N PRO A 345 20.92 41.00 31.56
CA PRO A 345 20.47 41.16 30.15
C PRO A 345 21.42 41.97 29.18
N VAL A 346 20.88 42.39 28.00
CA VAL A 346 21.31 43.51 27.11
C VAL A 346 22.32 43.11 25.99
N SER A 347 22.33 43.55 24.71
CA SER A 347 21.73 44.67 23.98
C SER A 347 21.55 44.41 22.46
N THR A 348 20.82 45.34 21.86
CA THR A 348 20.56 45.68 20.46
C THR A 348 21.79 45.91 19.57
N VAL A 349 21.64 45.79 18.24
CA VAL A 349 21.93 46.83 17.20
C VAL A 349 21.54 46.32 15.78
N LYS A 350 20.84 47.20 15.04
CA LYS A 350 20.54 47.21 13.58
C LYS A 350 21.54 48.18 12.90
N PRO A 351 21.95 48.03 11.62
CA PRO A 351 21.62 49.06 10.59
C PRO A 351 21.61 48.49 9.14
N PRO A 352 21.58 49.30 8.04
CA PRO A 352 20.38 49.92 7.47
C PRO A 352 20.15 49.62 5.96
N MET A 353 19.05 50.16 5.43
CA MET A 353 18.61 50.16 4.03
C MET A 353 19.42 51.11 3.14
N THR A 354 19.46 50.83 1.83
CA THR A 354 19.61 51.82 0.76
C THR A 354 18.52 51.65 -0.29
N THR A 355 18.17 52.78 -0.89
CA THR A 355 16.98 53.11 -1.69
C THR A 355 17.25 53.05 -3.19
N SER A 356 16.21 52.84 -4.01
CA SER A 356 15.98 53.70 -5.19
C SER A 356 14.53 53.62 -5.70
N ALA A 357 14.14 54.69 -6.40
CA ALA A 357 12.82 55.28 -6.61
C ALA A 357 11.92 54.66 -7.70
N ALA A 358 10.69 55.18 -7.76
CA ALA A 358 9.52 54.78 -8.55
C ALA A 358 9.18 55.73 -9.73
N LYS A 359 8.36 55.27 -10.71
CA LYS A 359 7.11 55.95 -11.17
C LYS A 359 6.24 55.09 -12.17
N PRO A 360 4.89 55.33 -12.29
CA PRO A 360 3.85 54.48 -12.95
C PRO A 360 3.13 55.22 -14.14
N PRO A 361 1.85 54.96 -14.57
CA PRO A 361 0.96 53.76 -14.67
C PRO A 361 0.36 53.56 -16.10
N SER A 362 -0.33 52.43 -16.40
CA SER A 362 -1.44 52.38 -17.37
C SER A 362 -2.29 51.09 -17.30
N THR A 363 -3.48 51.17 -17.88
CA THR A 363 -4.78 50.57 -17.54
C THR A 363 -5.20 49.30 -18.30
N THR A 364 -6.10 48.54 -17.64
CA THR A 364 -7.20 47.68 -18.13
C THR A 364 -6.90 46.56 -19.13
N ALA A 365 -7.04 45.30 -18.68
CA ALA A 365 -7.90 44.27 -19.30
C ALA A 365 -7.66 42.89 -18.65
N ALA A 366 -8.73 42.11 -18.46
CA ALA A 366 -8.69 40.67 -18.30
C ALA A 366 -9.69 40.06 -19.30
N PRO A 367 -9.61 38.77 -19.70
CA PRO A 367 -8.50 37.80 -19.57
C PRO A 367 -8.20 36.97 -20.85
N LYS A 368 -6.99 36.38 -20.96
CA LYS A 368 -6.66 35.05 -21.58
C LYS A 368 -5.13 34.74 -21.45
N PRO A 369 -4.71 33.45 -21.52
CA PRO A 369 -4.04 32.72 -20.44
C PRO A 369 -2.58 33.14 -20.18
N VAL A 370 -2.25 33.35 -18.91
CA VAL A 370 -0.92 33.74 -18.44
C VAL A 370 0.00 32.52 -18.46
N GLY A 371 1.05 32.57 -19.28
CA GLY A 371 2.09 31.53 -19.33
C GLY A 371 2.81 31.41 -18.00
N CYS A 372 2.90 30.19 -17.48
CA CYS A 372 3.66 29.84 -16.29
C CYS A 372 5.12 29.58 -16.64
N HIS A 373 6.02 29.83 -15.69
CA HIS A 373 7.44 29.52 -15.86
C HIS A 373 8.12 29.39 -14.49
N PRO A 374 9.15 28.53 -14.34
CA PRO A 374 9.62 27.56 -15.33
C PRO A 374 8.59 26.44 -15.56
N LEU A 375 8.78 25.69 -16.66
CA LEU A 375 7.98 24.50 -16.96
C LEU A 375 8.71 23.25 -16.43
N SER A 376 7.92 22.27 -16.01
CA SER A 376 8.45 20.93 -15.74
C SER A 376 9.04 20.30 -17.00
N SER A 377 9.81 19.23 -16.84
CA SER A 377 10.39 18.50 -17.99
C SER A 377 9.32 17.93 -18.93
N ALA A 378 8.08 17.81 -18.46
CA ALA A 378 6.92 17.40 -19.25
C ALA A 378 6.14 18.60 -19.86
N GLY A 379 6.69 19.82 -19.79
CA GLY A 379 6.06 21.04 -20.32
C GLY A 379 4.92 21.61 -19.47
N ASN A 380 4.68 21.07 -18.27
CA ASN A 380 3.57 21.50 -17.41
C ASN A 380 3.98 22.62 -16.44
N CYS A 381 3.02 23.49 -16.11
CA CYS A 381 3.16 24.50 -15.06
C CYS A 381 3.37 23.89 -13.68
N TYR A 382 4.30 24.48 -12.91
CA TYR A 382 4.44 24.16 -11.49
C TYR A 382 3.32 24.77 -10.63
N LYS A 383 3.07 24.15 -9.48
CA LYS A 383 2.18 24.60 -8.41
C LYS A 383 2.92 24.61 -7.06
N PRO A 384 2.58 25.52 -6.12
CA PRO A 384 3.10 25.46 -4.76
C PRO A 384 2.91 24.07 -4.14
N GLY A 385 3.92 23.58 -3.42
CA GLY A 385 4.01 22.26 -2.82
C GLY A 385 4.71 21.20 -3.68
N GLN A 386 4.81 21.40 -5.00
CA GLN A 386 5.46 20.44 -5.90
C GLN A 386 6.98 20.42 -5.71
N LEU A 387 7.59 19.27 -6.01
CA LEU A 387 9.05 19.14 -6.04
C LEU A 387 9.63 19.96 -7.18
N CYS A 388 10.76 20.60 -6.92
CA CYS A 388 11.53 21.26 -7.96
C CYS A 388 12.33 20.24 -8.76
N ALA A 389 12.56 20.50 -10.04
CA ALA A 389 13.64 19.82 -10.73
C ALA A 389 14.98 20.35 -10.21
N LYS A 390 16.03 19.53 -10.28
CA LYS A 390 17.38 19.91 -9.82
C LYS A 390 17.90 21.21 -10.46
N ARG A 391 17.55 21.44 -11.74
CA ARG A 391 17.88 22.67 -12.49
C ARG A 391 17.16 23.92 -11.97
N ASP A 392 16.06 23.75 -11.25
CA ASP A 392 15.21 24.84 -10.77
C ASP A 392 15.44 25.15 -9.28
N HIS A 393 16.45 24.54 -8.64
CA HIS A 393 16.79 24.81 -7.25
C HIS A 393 17.16 26.29 -7.04
N GLY A 394 16.40 26.99 -6.19
CA GLY A 394 16.58 28.43 -5.91
C GLY A 394 15.91 29.38 -6.90
N VAL A 395 15.31 28.85 -7.98
CA VAL A 395 14.65 29.65 -9.03
C VAL A 395 13.32 30.23 -8.52
N THR A 396 12.96 31.40 -9.04
CA THR A 396 11.63 32.03 -8.84
C THR A 396 10.86 32.04 -10.16
N GLY A 397 9.53 32.05 -10.08
CA GLY A 397 8.69 31.95 -11.26
C GLY A 397 7.21 32.22 -10.97
N VAL A 398 6.36 31.84 -11.92
CA VAL A 398 4.91 32.00 -11.87
C VAL A 398 4.25 30.65 -12.06
N ALA A 399 3.45 30.22 -11.08
CA ALA A 399 2.70 28.98 -11.12
C ALA A 399 1.60 29.00 -12.21
N GLY A 400 1.05 27.83 -12.53
CA GLY A 400 -0.11 27.72 -13.44
C GLY A 400 -1.37 28.46 -12.98
N SER A 401 -1.41 28.87 -11.71
CA SER A 401 -2.45 29.73 -11.15
C SER A 401 -2.18 31.24 -11.29
N GLY A 402 -1.05 31.64 -11.90
CA GLY A 402 -0.61 33.03 -12.00
C GLY A 402 0.05 33.58 -10.73
N LYS A 403 0.20 32.78 -9.67
CA LYS A 403 0.85 33.20 -8.42
C LYS A 403 2.37 33.05 -8.48
N ALA A 404 3.09 33.97 -7.84
CA ALA A 404 4.54 33.88 -7.71
C ALA A 404 4.93 32.64 -6.89
N ILE A 405 6.00 31.97 -7.30
CA ILE A 405 6.56 30.80 -6.64
C ILE A 405 8.08 30.88 -6.56
N LYS A 406 8.65 30.25 -5.53
CA LYS A 406 10.10 30.10 -5.35
C LYS A 406 10.43 28.66 -4.99
N CYS A 407 11.46 28.11 -5.60
CA CYS A 407 11.98 26.81 -5.22
C CYS A 407 12.92 26.95 -4.02
N VAL A 408 12.58 26.33 -2.89
CA VAL A 408 13.34 26.41 -1.64
C VAL A 408 13.67 25.01 -1.11
N ASP A 409 14.81 24.90 -0.41
CA ASP A 409 15.20 23.67 0.28
C ASP A 409 14.53 23.58 1.66
N GLY A 410 13.79 22.49 1.89
CA GLY A 410 13.17 22.16 3.18
C GLY A 410 13.75 20.90 3.77
N ASN A 411 15.04 20.92 4.15
CA ASN A 411 15.82 19.82 4.73
C ASN A 411 16.17 18.70 3.72
N GLY A 412 16.84 19.06 2.62
CA GLY A 412 17.31 18.13 1.60
C GLY A 412 16.27 17.78 0.53
N THR A 413 15.10 18.45 0.56
CA THR A 413 14.03 18.29 -0.43
C THR A 413 13.61 19.66 -0.94
N TRP A 414 13.82 19.90 -2.23
CA TRP A 414 13.51 21.17 -2.87
C TRP A 414 12.06 21.20 -3.35
N ARG A 415 11.30 22.22 -2.91
CA ARG A 415 9.89 22.39 -3.27
C ARG A 415 9.59 23.82 -3.70
N TRP A 416 8.68 23.95 -4.66
CA TRP A 416 8.06 25.22 -5.00
C TRP A 416 7.17 25.67 -3.85
N VAL A 417 7.42 26.84 -3.28
CA VAL A 417 6.54 27.50 -2.30
C VAL A 417 5.95 28.75 -2.92
N ALA A 418 4.79 29.20 -2.44
CA ALA A 418 4.28 30.51 -2.81
C ALA A 418 5.26 31.58 -2.33
N ALA A 419 5.64 32.49 -3.22
CA ALA A 419 6.58 33.57 -2.94
C ALA A 419 5.85 34.86 -2.57
#